data_AF-A0A1V4H706-F1
#
_entry.id   AF-A0A1V4H706-F1
#
_cell.length_a   1.000
_cell.length_b   1.000
_cell.length_c   1.000
_cell.angle_alpha   90.00
_cell.angle_beta   90.00
_cell.angle_gamma   90.00
#
_symmetry.space_group_name_H-M   'P 1'
#
loop_
_entity.id
_entity.type
_entity.pdbx_description
1 polymer ?
#
loop_
_entity_poly.entity_id
_entity_poly.type
_entity_poly.pdbx_seq_one_letter_code
_entity_poly.pdbx_strand_id
1 'polypeptide(L)'
;MIIKAEVINQPQSGECKERIYDISSPWNSQNWTWIKFINDDLTEWCGNFRGFPRDVSISKKYNSVLVLTSDYLYRLDSVSEKLVEYESQPQYQNLTVTTLGDFILADYYNIEIIKSTLKDKISKNSPIKMDTIKFHGWSNNKLAITCDEFLNWDNHVALELDGDTLEITLKDTNKF
;
A
#
# COMPACT_ATOMS: atom_id res chain seq x y z
N MET A 1 6.72 -18.91 -2.76
CA MET A 1 6.68 -17.54 -2.19
C MET A 1 6.06 -16.59 -3.21
N ILE A 2 5.17 -15.69 -2.81
CA ILE A 2 4.59 -14.67 -3.69
C ILE A 2 5.67 -13.66 -4.10
N ILE A 3 5.86 -13.47 -5.40
CA ILE A 3 6.87 -12.54 -5.96
C ILE A 3 6.26 -11.40 -6.78
N LYS A 4 5.02 -11.55 -7.26
CA LYS A 4 4.26 -10.50 -7.94
C LYS A 4 2.82 -10.48 -7.42
N ALA A 5 2.26 -9.28 -7.29
CA ALA A 5 0.87 -9.03 -6.96
C ALA A 5 0.37 -7.88 -7.81
N GLU A 6 -0.88 -7.97 -8.27
CA GLU A 6 -1.47 -6.97 -9.16
C GLU A 6 -2.98 -6.89 -8.90
N VAL A 7 -3.50 -5.67 -8.73
CA VAL A 7 -4.94 -5.45 -8.68
C VAL A 7 -5.53 -5.72 -10.06
N ILE A 8 -6.55 -6.58 -10.12
CA ILE A 8 -7.22 -6.97 -11.36
C ILE A 8 -8.73 -6.76 -11.23
N ASN A 9 -9.42 -6.81 -12.37
CA ASN A 9 -10.86 -6.99 -12.38
C ASN A 9 -11.23 -8.41 -11.94
N GLN A 10 -12.50 -8.62 -11.59
CA GLN A 10 -13.00 -9.96 -11.26
C GLN A 10 -12.66 -10.95 -12.39
N PRO A 11 -11.93 -12.05 -12.10
CA PRO A 11 -11.59 -13.06 -13.09
C PRO A 11 -12.84 -13.84 -13.52
N GLN A 12 -12.77 -14.49 -14.69
CA GLN A 12 -13.83 -15.40 -15.09
C GLN A 12 -13.80 -16.67 -14.22
N SER A 13 -14.97 -17.24 -13.95
CA SER A 13 -15.06 -18.42 -13.11
C SER A 13 -14.23 -19.57 -13.68
N GLY A 14 -13.28 -20.07 -12.89
CA GLY A 14 -12.37 -21.16 -13.28
C GLY A 14 -11.09 -20.72 -13.99
N GLU A 15 -10.87 -19.42 -14.22
CA GLU A 15 -9.66 -18.88 -14.86
C GLU A 15 -8.42 -19.02 -13.98
N CYS A 16 -8.57 -18.85 -12.66
CA CYS A 16 -7.51 -19.01 -11.68
C CYS A 16 -8.02 -19.74 -10.44
N LYS A 17 -7.09 -20.35 -9.69
CA LYS A 17 -7.41 -20.83 -8.35
C LYS A 17 -7.71 -19.63 -7.46
N GLU A 18 -8.86 -19.65 -6.79
CA GLU A 18 -9.30 -18.53 -5.96
C GLU A 18 -9.14 -18.82 -4.46
N ARG A 19 -8.83 -17.77 -3.69
CA ARG A 19 -8.87 -17.80 -2.22
C ARG A 19 -9.57 -16.55 -1.70
N ILE A 20 -10.57 -16.74 -0.85
CA ILE A 20 -11.37 -15.65 -0.28
C ILE A 20 -10.80 -15.27 1.09
N TYR A 21 -10.53 -13.98 1.28
CA TYR A 21 -10.12 -13.38 2.53
C TYR A 21 -11.25 -12.49 3.06
N ASP A 22 -12.27 -13.13 3.64
CA ASP A 22 -13.39 -12.43 4.27
C ASP A 22 -13.18 -12.34 5.78
N ILE A 23 -13.49 -11.17 6.34
CA ILE A 23 -13.50 -10.91 7.78
C ILE A 23 -14.95 -10.62 8.13
N SER A 24 -15.59 -11.52 8.88
CA SER A 24 -17.01 -11.36 9.23
C SER A 24 -17.22 -10.10 10.07
N SER A 25 -17.89 -9.10 9.49
CA SER A 25 -18.21 -7.84 10.15
C SER A 25 -19.48 -7.23 9.55
N PRO A 26 -20.37 -6.66 10.37
CA PRO A 26 -21.56 -5.96 9.87
C PRO A 26 -21.23 -4.65 9.15
N TRP A 27 -19.99 -4.16 9.26
CA TRP A 27 -19.52 -2.92 8.66
C TRP A 27 -18.80 -3.11 7.31
N ASN A 28 -18.80 -4.34 6.79
CA ASN A 28 -18.22 -4.60 5.47
C ASN A 28 -19.04 -3.91 4.39
N SER A 29 -18.34 -3.30 3.44
CA SER A 29 -18.96 -2.86 2.20
C SER A 29 -19.38 -4.06 1.35
N GLN A 30 -20.23 -3.79 0.35
CA GLN A 30 -20.57 -4.77 -0.68
C GLN A 30 -19.46 -4.94 -1.73
N ASN A 31 -18.40 -4.12 -1.67
CA ASN A 31 -17.32 -4.13 -2.63
C ASN A 31 -16.34 -5.27 -2.35
N TRP A 32 -15.72 -5.73 -3.43
CA TRP A 32 -14.70 -6.76 -3.41
C TRP A 32 -13.53 -6.36 -4.31
N THR A 33 -12.32 -6.65 -3.85
CA THR A 33 -11.06 -6.41 -4.52
C THR A 33 -10.44 -7.73 -4.93
N TRP A 34 -10.03 -7.82 -6.20
CA TRP A 34 -9.36 -8.99 -6.74
C TRP A 34 -7.90 -8.68 -6.97
N ILE A 35 -7.03 -9.54 -6.43
CA ILE A 35 -5.59 -9.45 -6.62
C ILE A 35 -5.10 -10.74 -7.27
N LYS A 36 -4.38 -10.61 -8.38
CA LYS A 36 -3.64 -11.71 -8.99
C LYS A 36 -2.27 -11.83 -8.31
N PHE A 37 -1.94 -13.02 -7.84
CA PHE A 37 -0.64 -13.34 -7.28
C PHE A 37 0.12 -14.29 -8.19
N ILE A 38 1.44 -14.08 -8.29
CA ILE A 38 2.36 -15.00 -8.96
C ILE A 38 3.40 -15.43 -7.93
N ASN A 39 3.52 -16.74 -7.76
CA ASN A 39 4.53 -17.37 -6.91
C ASN A 39 5.86 -17.50 -7.66
N ASP A 40 6.94 -17.76 -6.91
CA ASP A 40 8.29 -18.01 -7.40
C ASP A 40 8.39 -19.23 -8.34
N ASP A 41 7.53 -20.21 -8.17
CA ASP A 41 7.35 -21.36 -9.08
C ASP A 41 6.50 -21.03 -10.33
N LEU A 42 6.18 -19.75 -10.54
CA LEU A 42 5.34 -19.20 -11.61
C LEU A 42 3.87 -19.66 -11.56
N THR A 43 3.44 -20.29 -10.46
CA THR A 43 2.01 -20.57 -10.27
C THR A 43 1.23 -19.29 -10.02
N GLU A 44 0.07 -19.19 -10.66
CA GLU A 44 -0.83 -18.05 -10.55
C GLU A 44 -2.08 -18.42 -9.78
N TRP A 45 -2.54 -17.50 -8.93
CA TRP A 45 -3.80 -17.65 -8.21
C TRP A 45 -4.36 -16.26 -7.87
N CYS A 46 -5.66 -16.21 -7.54
CA CYS A 46 -6.36 -14.97 -7.27
C CYS A 46 -6.84 -14.92 -5.82
N GLY A 47 -6.57 -13.81 -5.14
CA GLY A 47 -7.17 -13.49 -3.85
C GLY A 47 -8.35 -12.55 -4.00
N ASN A 48 -9.42 -12.80 -3.24
CA ASN A 48 -10.59 -11.92 -3.15
C ASN A 48 -10.70 -11.33 -1.74
N PHE A 49 -10.78 -10.00 -1.64
CA PHE A 49 -10.70 -9.23 -0.39
C PHE A 49 -11.89 -8.27 -0.28
N ARG A 50 -12.40 -8.00 0.93
CA ARG A 50 -13.48 -7.02 1.12
C ARG A 50 -12.98 -5.60 0.89
N GLY A 51 -13.85 -4.76 0.32
CA GLY A 51 -13.60 -3.35 0.07
C GLY A 51 -13.23 -3.03 -1.38
N PHE A 52 -13.29 -1.74 -1.71
CA PHE A 52 -12.85 -1.19 -2.99
C PHE A 52 -11.31 -1.18 -3.06
N PRO A 53 -10.70 -1.48 -4.23
CA PRO A 53 -9.25 -1.58 -4.34
C PRO A 53 -8.58 -0.23 -4.09
N ARG A 54 -7.49 -0.25 -3.31
CA ARG A 54 -6.57 0.89 -3.21
C ARG A 54 -5.19 0.51 -3.74
N ASP A 55 -4.55 -0.51 -3.15
CA ASP A 55 -3.22 -0.91 -3.59
C ASP A 55 -2.80 -2.31 -3.08
N VAL A 56 -1.68 -2.82 -3.59
CA VAL A 56 -1.01 -4.03 -3.12
C VAL A 56 0.51 -3.89 -3.20
N SER A 57 1.22 -4.36 -2.17
CA SER A 57 2.69 -4.33 -2.14
C SER A 57 3.28 -5.58 -1.49
N ILE A 58 4.47 -5.98 -1.95
CA ILE A 58 5.17 -7.17 -1.47
C ILE A 58 6.49 -6.77 -0.84
N SER A 59 6.77 -7.26 0.37
CA SER A 59 8.07 -7.15 1.01
C SER A 59 8.72 -8.52 1.14
N LYS A 60 9.84 -8.72 0.42
CA LYS A 60 10.69 -9.90 0.58
C LYS A 60 11.38 -9.93 1.94
N LYS A 61 11.74 -8.76 2.48
CA LYS A 61 12.38 -8.63 3.81
C LYS A 61 11.51 -9.22 4.91
N TYR A 62 10.20 -9.02 4.84
CA TYR A 62 9.26 -9.50 5.86
C TYR A 62 8.46 -10.74 5.44
N ASN A 63 8.77 -11.34 4.29
CA ASN A 63 7.96 -12.40 3.69
C ASN A 63 6.46 -12.07 3.72
N SER A 64 6.10 -10.81 3.45
CA SER A 64 4.75 -10.31 3.67
C SER A 64 4.20 -9.63 2.43
N VAL A 65 2.89 -9.76 2.23
CA VAL A 65 2.13 -8.97 1.26
C VAL A 65 1.14 -8.10 2.02
N LEU A 66 1.13 -6.80 1.73
CA LEU A 66 0.06 -5.91 2.18
C LEU A 66 -0.93 -5.69 1.05
N VAL A 67 -2.20 -5.92 1.33
CA VAL A 67 -3.32 -5.60 0.43
C VAL A 67 -4.14 -4.52 1.11
N LEU A 68 -4.23 -3.35 0.48
CA LEU A 68 -4.99 -2.21 0.99
C LEU A 68 -6.29 -2.07 0.20
N THR A 69 -7.41 -2.09 0.92
CA THR A 69 -8.75 -1.83 0.39
C THR A 69 -9.42 -0.71 1.18
N SER A 70 -10.62 -0.29 0.77
CA SER A 70 -11.42 0.65 1.55
C SER A 70 -11.80 0.14 2.93
N ASP A 71 -11.90 -1.17 3.10
CA ASP A 71 -12.47 -1.79 4.30
C ASP A 71 -11.38 -2.31 5.23
N TYR A 72 -10.23 -2.74 4.70
CA TYR A 72 -9.18 -3.35 5.49
C TYR A 72 -7.78 -3.11 4.89
N LEU A 73 -6.79 -3.13 5.77
CA LEU A 73 -5.40 -3.39 5.41
C LEU A 73 -5.10 -4.83 5.83
N TYR A 74 -4.89 -5.72 4.87
CA TYR A 74 -4.56 -7.12 5.11
C TYR A 74 -3.04 -7.31 5.07
N ARG A 75 -2.52 -8.13 5.98
CA ARG A 75 -1.16 -8.67 5.93
C ARG A 75 -1.20 -10.17 5.71
N LEU A 76 -0.69 -10.61 4.56
CA LEU A 76 -0.53 -12.03 4.24
C LEU A 76 0.91 -12.45 4.44
N ASP A 77 1.12 -13.69 4.88
CA ASP A 77 2.40 -14.36 4.76
C ASP A 77 2.60 -14.81 3.29
N SER A 78 3.66 -14.33 2.66
CA SER A 78 3.93 -14.57 1.24
C SER A 78 4.35 -16.01 0.92
N VAL A 79 4.63 -16.85 1.93
CA VAL A 79 5.07 -18.24 1.72
C VAL A 79 3.88 -19.19 1.83
N SER A 80 3.10 -19.06 2.89
CA SER A 80 1.93 -19.88 3.19
C SER A 80 0.61 -19.34 2.61
N GLU A 81 0.63 -18.10 2.11
CA GLU A 81 -0.52 -17.38 1.55
C GLU A 81 -1.63 -17.18 2.59
N LYS A 82 -1.31 -17.29 3.90
CA LYS A 82 -2.31 -17.15 4.97
C LYS A 82 -2.41 -15.70 5.42
N LEU A 83 -3.61 -15.30 5.82
CA LEU A 83 -3.82 -14.05 6.54
C LEU A 83 -3.13 -14.14 7.91
N VAL A 84 -2.27 -13.16 8.20
CA VAL A 84 -1.49 -13.06 9.44
C VAL A 84 -2.10 -12.01 10.36
N GLU A 85 -2.35 -10.82 9.83
CA GLU A 85 -2.91 -9.68 10.55
C GLU A 85 -3.83 -8.88 9.64
N TYR A 86 -4.74 -8.11 10.23
CA TYR A 86 -5.51 -7.10 9.51
C TYR A 86 -5.78 -5.90 10.39
N GLU A 87 -6.06 -4.77 9.76
CA GLU A 87 -6.59 -3.55 10.38
C GLU A 87 -7.89 -3.17 9.69
N SER A 88 -8.94 -2.92 10.47
CA SER A 88 -10.27 -2.60 9.97
C SER A 88 -10.45 -1.10 9.74
N GLN A 89 -11.13 -0.75 8.64
CA GLN A 89 -11.50 0.59 8.23
C GLN A 89 -10.31 1.56 8.16
N PRO A 90 -9.23 1.22 7.42
CA PRO A 90 -8.07 2.07 7.33
C PRO A 90 -8.39 3.38 6.59
N GLN A 91 -7.78 4.47 7.06
CA GLN A 91 -7.86 5.77 6.39
C GLN A 91 -6.83 5.90 5.25
N TYR A 92 -5.92 4.94 5.12
CA TYR A 92 -4.84 4.93 4.13
C TYR A 92 -5.34 4.90 2.70
N GLN A 93 -4.82 5.77 1.86
CA GLN A 93 -5.13 5.86 0.43
C GLN A 93 -4.01 5.31 -0.45
N ASN A 94 -2.77 5.32 0.04
CA ASN A 94 -1.59 4.92 -0.73
C ASN A 94 -0.78 3.88 0.03
N LEU A 95 -0.16 2.95 -0.68
CA LEU A 95 0.74 1.94 -0.14
C LEU A 95 1.88 1.69 -1.13
N THR A 96 3.11 1.63 -0.63
CA THR A 96 4.26 1.18 -1.42
C THR A 96 5.25 0.45 -0.54
N VAL A 97 6.27 -0.17 -1.14
CA VAL A 97 7.42 -0.73 -0.43
C VAL A 97 8.71 0.00 -0.84
N THR A 98 9.63 0.20 0.09
CA THR A 98 10.98 0.69 -0.20
C THR A 98 11.84 -0.38 -0.85
N THR A 99 12.97 0.00 -1.43
CA THR A 99 13.99 -0.94 -1.92
C THR A 99 14.54 -1.84 -0.82
N LEU A 100 14.57 -1.35 0.43
CA LEU A 100 14.94 -2.09 1.62
C LEU A 100 13.82 -2.98 2.17
N GLY A 101 12.62 -2.94 1.60
CA GLY A 101 11.50 -3.80 1.97
C GLY A 101 10.61 -3.29 3.10
N ASP A 102 10.73 -2.02 3.51
CA ASP A 102 9.82 -1.41 4.47
C ASP A 102 8.55 -0.90 3.77
N PHE A 103 7.38 -1.14 4.36
CA PHE A 103 6.13 -0.65 3.79
C PHE A 103 5.92 0.81 4.16
N ILE A 104 5.41 1.60 3.23
CA ILE A 104 5.01 2.99 3.43
C ILE A 104 3.52 3.10 3.13
N LEU A 105 2.79 3.68 4.08
CA LEU A 105 1.40 4.03 3.93
C LEU A 105 1.25 5.55 3.96
N ALA A 106 0.24 6.05 3.25
CA ALA A 106 -0.25 7.40 3.48
C ALA A 106 -1.77 7.40 3.59
N ASP A 107 -2.28 8.11 4.59
CA ASP A 107 -3.66 8.62 4.55
C ASP A 107 -3.69 9.96 3.78
N TYR A 108 -4.66 10.83 4.04
CA TYR A 108 -4.72 12.14 3.41
C TYR A 108 -3.67 13.15 3.95
N TYR A 109 -3.17 12.96 5.17
CA TYR A 109 -2.42 13.95 5.94
C TYR A 109 -1.04 13.47 6.43
N ASN A 110 -0.88 12.16 6.62
CA ASN A 110 0.24 11.53 7.29
C ASN A 110 0.85 10.42 6.44
N ILE A 111 2.16 10.26 6.58
CA ILE A 111 2.92 9.14 6.02
C ILE A 111 3.45 8.30 7.19
N GLU A 112 3.26 6.99 7.11
CA GLU A 112 3.67 6.03 8.14
C GLU A 112 4.47 4.88 7.54
N ILE A 113 5.45 4.39 8.30
CA ILE A 113 6.23 3.22 7.94
C ILE A 113 5.75 2.01 8.74
N ILE A 114 5.51 0.91 8.05
CA ILE A 114 5.18 -0.39 8.62
C ILE A 114 6.33 -1.37 8.40
N LYS A 115 6.73 -2.05 9.48
CA LYS A 115 7.76 -3.09 9.46
C LYS A 115 7.14 -4.49 9.51
N SER A 116 7.45 -5.27 10.53
CA SER A 116 7.07 -6.67 10.69
C SER A 116 5.64 -6.91 11.19
N THR A 117 4.96 -5.89 11.74
CA THR A 117 3.57 -5.98 12.23
C THR A 117 2.82 -4.70 11.87
N LEU A 118 1.48 -4.79 11.74
CA LEU A 118 0.61 -3.64 11.50
C LEU A 118 0.45 -2.73 12.75
N LYS A 119 0.87 -3.19 13.94
CA LYS A 119 0.71 -2.42 15.18
C LYS A 119 1.76 -1.34 15.38
N ASP A 120 2.99 -1.60 14.94
CA ASP A 120 4.14 -0.73 15.19
C ASP A 120 4.39 0.18 13.98
N LYS A 121 3.59 1.24 13.89
CA LYS A 121 3.70 2.24 12.83
C LYS A 121 4.61 3.38 13.25
N ILE A 122 5.48 3.81 12.34
CA ILE A 122 6.41 4.92 12.56
C ILE A 122 5.97 6.09 11.69
N SER A 123 5.33 7.09 12.27
CA SER A 123 4.94 8.30 11.56
C SER A 123 6.16 9.09 11.12
N LYS A 124 6.12 9.63 9.90
CA LYS A 124 7.19 10.47 9.34
C LYS A 124 6.79 11.94 9.39
N ASN A 125 7.72 12.77 9.86
CA ASN A 125 7.55 14.22 9.79
C ASN A 125 7.78 14.70 8.36
N SER A 126 6.91 15.58 7.90
CA SER A 126 7.04 16.30 6.64
C SER A 126 7.47 17.74 6.92
N PRO A 127 8.23 18.38 6.00
CA PRO A 127 8.59 19.80 6.12
C PRO A 127 7.36 20.73 6.09
N ILE A 128 6.22 20.23 5.60
CA ILE A 128 4.95 20.96 5.56
C ILE A 128 3.81 20.12 6.16
N LYS A 129 2.69 20.77 6.51
CA LYS A 129 1.45 20.06 6.80
C LYS A 129 0.79 19.68 5.48
N MET A 130 0.66 18.38 5.25
CA MET A 130 0.18 17.83 3.98
C MET A 130 -1.34 17.63 4.03
N ASP A 131 -1.97 17.74 2.87
CA ASP A 131 -3.32 17.28 2.56
C ASP A 131 -3.29 16.54 1.21
N THR A 132 -4.28 15.71 0.92
CA THR A 132 -4.45 15.04 -0.39
C THR A 132 -3.23 14.25 -0.90
N ILE A 133 -2.47 13.60 -0.02
CA ILE A 133 -1.23 12.88 -0.36
C ILE A 133 -1.45 11.83 -1.45
N LYS A 134 -0.56 11.84 -2.46
CA LYS A 134 -0.47 10.83 -3.53
C LYS A 134 0.95 10.39 -3.79
N PHE A 135 1.15 9.09 -3.95
CA PHE A 135 2.42 8.47 -4.36
C PHE A 135 2.47 8.32 -5.87
N HIS A 136 3.63 8.61 -6.47
CA HIS A 136 3.87 8.53 -7.92
C HIS A 136 4.96 7.53 -8.29
N GLY A 137 5.28 6.61 -7.38
CA GLY A 137 6.29 5.59 -7.57
C GLY A 137 7.72 6.05 -7.27
N TRP A 138 8.65 5.12 -7.44
CA TRP A 138 10.05 5.27 -7.07
C TRP A 138 10.94 5.58 -8.26
N SER A 139 11.89 6.50 -8.08
CA SER A 139 12.98 6.76 -9.02
C SER A 139 14.26 7.08 -8.24
N ASN A 140 15.39 6.46 -8.60
CA ASN A 140 16.68 6.65 -7.93
C ASN A 140 16.60 6.52 -6.39
N ASN A 141 15.91 5.48 -5.91
CA ASN A 141 15.66 5.24 -4.48
C ASN A 141 14.88 6.36 -3.76
N LYS A 142 14.12 7.17 -4.49
CA LYS A 142 13.25 8.19 -3.92
C LYS A 142 11.81 8.00 -4.37
N LEU A 143 10.87 8.06 -3.42
CA LEU A 143 9.45 8.05 -3.69
C LEU A 143 9.01 9.46 -4.04
N ALA A 144 8.43 9.64 -5.23
CA ALA A 144 7.83 10.91 -5.62
C ALA A 144 6.44 11.05 -4.98
N ILE A 145 6.17 12.19 -4.37
CA ILE A 145 4.94 12.47 -3.63
C ILE A 145 4.40 13.83 -4.07
N THR A 146 3.09 13.93 -4.23
CA THR A 146 2.41 15.23 -4.33
C THR A 146 1.37 15.35 -3.24
N CYS A 147 1.18 16.57 -2.76
CA CYS A 147 0.16 16.92 -1.78
C CYS A 147 -0.20 18.40 -1.91
N ASP A 148 -1.33 18.78 -1.34
CA ASP A 148 -1.62 20.20 -1.08
C ASP A 148 -1.07 20.58 0.29
N GLU A 149 -0.78 21.86 0.49
CA GLU A 149 -0.51 22.36 1.84
C GLU A 149 -1.84 22.50 2.61
N PHE A 150 -1.89 21.94 3.81
CA PHE A 150 -3.08 21.97 4.65
C PHE A 150 -3.53 23.41 4.94
N LEU A 151 -4.80 23.72 4.68
CA LEU A 151 -5.40 25.07 4.72
C LEU A 151 -4.92 26.05 3.64
N ASN A 152 -4.15 25.58 2.66
CA ASN A 152 -3.69 26.35 1.51
C ASN A 152 -3.75 25.48 0.25
N TRP A 153 -4.97 25.10 -0.14
CA TRP A 153 -5.21 24.13 -1.24
C TRP A 153 -4.84 24.63 -2.64
N ASP A 154 -4.56 25.93 -2.79
CA ASP A 154 -4.00 26.49 -4.03
C ASP A 154 -2.48 26.22 -4.15
N ASN A 155 -1.84 25.82 -3.04
CA ASN A 155 -0.41 25.52 -2.99
C ASN A 155 -0.15 24.01 -3.16
N HIS A 156 0.01 23.60 -4.42
CA HIS A 156 0.38 22.23 -4.78
C HIS A 156 1.88 22.02 -4.62
N VAL A 157 2.26 21.03 -3.81
CA VAL A 157 3.66 20.78 -3.43
C VAL A 157 4.11 19.42 -3.93
N ALA A 158 5.34 19.37 -4.43
CA ALA A 158 6.05 18.13 -4.72
C ALA A 158 7.06 17.83 -3.61
N LEU A 159 7.03 16.61 -3.10
CA LEU A 159 7.92 16.08 -2.08
C LEU A 159 8.65 14.85 -2.61
N GLU A 160 9.76 14.52 -1.98
CA GLU A 160 10.46 13.25 -2.16
C GLU A 160 10.68 12.61 -0.79
N LEU A 161 10.46 11.29 -0.70
CA LEU A 161 10.88 10.49 0.44
C LEU A 161 12.08 9.64 0.04
N ASP A 162 13.18 9.76 0.77
CA ASP A 162 14.40 8.99 0.55
C ASP A 162 14.26 7.55 1.05
N GLY A 163 14.59 6.56 0.22
CA GLY A 163 14.40 5.13 0.54
C GLY A 163 15.33 4.58 1.60
N ASP A 164 16.47 5.23 1.85
CA ASP A 164 17.47 4.81 2.83
C ASP A 164 17.25 5.50 4.18
N THR A 165 17.09 6.83 4.18
CA THR A 165 16.91 7.62 5.41
C THR A 165 15.45 7.72 5.86
N LEU A 166 14.51 7.48 4.94
CA LEU A 166 13.07 7.69 5.12
C LEU A 166 12.72 9.15 5.44
N GLU A 167 13.59 10.10 5.13
CA GLU A 167 13.34 11.53 5.31
C GLU A 167 12.51 12.08 4.15
N ILE A 168 11.60 12.99 4.46
CA ILE A 168 10.75 13.68 3.48
C ILE A 168 11.34 15.07 3.26
N THR A 169 11.60 15.42 2.00
CA THR A 169 12.13 16.72 1.60
C THR A 169 11.26 17.35 0.51
N LEU A 170 11.27 18.69 0.44
CA LEU A 170 10.72 19.39 -0.71
C LEU A 170 11.51 19.02 -1.96
N LYS A 171 10.80 18.75 -3.06
CA LYS A 171 11.44 18.56 -4.35
C LYS A 171 11.79 19.94 -4.91
N ASP A 172 13.07 20.22 -5.08
CA ASP A 172 13.52 21.47 -5.69
C ASP A 172 12.94 21.58 -7.11
N THR A 173 11.91 22.42 -7.25
CA THR A 173 11.42 22.89 -8.54
C THR A 173 12.34 24.01 -8.99
N ASN A 174 13.58 23.67 -9.33
CA ASN A 174 14.40 24.59 -10.11
C ASN A 174 13.69 24.81 -11.45
N LYS A 175 13.05 25.98 -11.55
CA LYS A 175 12.54 26.57 -12.79
C LYS A 175 13.64 26.50 -13.83
N PHE A 176 13.40 25.74 -14.91
CA PHE A 176 14.14 25.90 -16.15
C PHE A 176 13.68 27.19 -16.85
#